data_AF-A0AAV9CWQ9-F1
#
_entry.id   AF-A0AAV9CWQ9-F1
#
_cell.length_a   1.000
_cell.length_b   1.000
_cell.length_c   1.000
_cell.angle_alpha   90.00
_cell.angle_beta   90.00
_cell.angle_gamma   90.00
#
_symmetry.space_group_name_H-M   'P 1'
#
loop_
_entity.id
_entity.type
_entity.pdbx_description
1 polymer ?
#
loop_
_entity_poly.entity_id
_entity_poly.type
_entity_poly.pdbx_seq_one_letter_code
_entity_poly.pdbx_strand_id
1 'polypeptide(L)'
;MLRCVQAMAKMEPDPEVQDRLQRQLDYYLQESGPFSWGTIVRARDNTISVNWWDKYGGEVPELRKVAIKILGLTCSSSGCERNWSAFENLHTKKRNRLKQKKLNDIVFVQYNKKLHERFLNLQRNPAHEDPINLD
;
A
#
# COMPACT_ATOMS: atom_id res chain seq x y z
N MET A 1 6.32 17.57 -4.90
CA MET A 1 5.51 17.88 -3.70
C MET A 1 4.01 17.98 -3.96
N LEU A 2 3.52 18.78 -4.92
CA LEU A 2 2.06 19.00 -5.12
C LEU A 2 1.20 17.72 -5.28
N ARG A 3 1.69 16.70 -5.99
CA ARG A 3 0.94 15.44 -6.21
C ARG A 3 0.75 14.63 -4.91
N CYS A 4 1.75 14.65 -4.03
CA CYS A 4 1.67 13.98 -2.73
C CYS A 4 0.65 14.69 -1.83
N VAL A 5 0.68 16.03 -1.78
CA VAL A 5 -0.29 16.83 -1.01
C VAL A 5 -1.72 16.62 -1.49
N GLN A 6 -1.93 16.55 -2.81
CA GLN A 6 -3.25 16.24 -3.38
C GLN A 6 -3.74 14.81 -3.06
N ALA A 7 -2.84 13.83 -3.03
CA ALA A 7 -3.17 12.46 -2.64
C ALA A 7 -3.54 12.39 -1.15
N MET A 8 -2.80 13.11 -0.31
CA MET A 8 -3.06 13.21 1.13
C MET A 8 -4.42 13.87 1.41
N ALA A 9 -4.73 14.99 0.75
CA ALA A 9 -6.01 15.68 0.87
C ALA A 9 -7.22 14.82 0.41
N LYS A 10 -7.00 13.89 -0.54
CA LYS A 10 -8.03 12.93 -0.95
C LYS A 10 -8.21 11.76 0.02
N MET A 11 -7.17 11.41 0.77
CA MET A 11 -7.22 10.28 1.69
C MET A 11 -7.75 10.64 3.07
N GLU A 12 -7.60 11.90 3.46
CA GLU A 12 -8.05 12.43 4.74
C GLU A 12 -8.89 13.69 4.50
N PRO A 13 -10.23 13.63 4.64
CA PRO A 13 -11.11 14.75 4.35
C PRO A 13 -11.18 15.79 5.48
N ASP A 14 -10.71 15.45 6.69
CA ASP A 14 -10.75 16.37 7.84
C ASP A 14 -9.64 17.44 7.74
N PRO A 15 -10.00 18.73 7.65
CA PRO A 15 -9.04 19.82 7.50
C PRO A 15 -8.10 19.97 8.72
N GLU A 16 -8.55 19.66 9.94
CA GLU A 16 -7.67 19.74 11.11
C GLU A 16 -6.61 18.63 11.09
N VAL A 17 -6.99 17.44 10.61
CA VAL A 17 -6.04 16.33 10.42
C VAL A 17 -5.07 16.65 9.29
N GLN A 18 -5.52 17.31 8.21
CA GLN A 18 -4.64 17.78 7.13
C GLN A 18 -3.59 18.78 7.62
N ASP A 19 -3.98 19.73 8.47
CA ASP A 19 -3.03 20.69 9.06
C ASP A 19 -1.99 20.01 9.94
N ARG A 20 -2.41 19.03 10.77
CA ARG A 20 -1.47 18.22 11.56
C ARG A 20 -0.55 17.40 10.68
N LEU A 21 -1.08 16.79 9.62
CA LEU A 21 -0.33 16.01 8.65
C LEU A 21 0.73 16.84 7.95
N GLN A 22 0.40 18.07 7.55
CA GLN A 22 1.36 18.98 6.92
C GLN A 22 2.51 19.34 7.87
N ARG A 23 2.21 19.67 9.14
CA ARG A 23 3.26 19.93 10.14
C ARG A 23 4.16 18.72 10.38
N GLN A 24 3.58 17.53 10.44
CA GLN A 24 4.35 16.29 10.61
C GLN A 24 5.20 15.96 9.38
N LEU A 25 4.69 16.25 8.18
CA LEU A 25 5.46 16.11 6.95
C LEU A 25 6.67 17.05 6.96
N ASP A 26 6.48 18.31 7.34
CA ASP A 26 7.58 19.27 7.44
C ASP A 26 8.61 18.84 8.50
N TYR A 27 8.16 18.33 9.65
CA TYR A 27 9.02 17.76 10.68
C TYR A 27 9.87 16.58 10.16
N TYR A 28 9.26 15.68 9.38
CA TYR A 28 9.94 14.56 8.75
C TYR A 28 10.94 15.02 7.68
N LEU A 29 10.55 15.99 6.83
CA LEU A 29 11.38 16.51 5.73
C LEU A 29 12.57 17.34 6.22
N GLN A 30 12.45 17.98 7.38
CA GLN A 30 13.56 18.64 8.08
C GLN A 30 14.51 17.66 8.75
N GLU A 31 14.29 16.34 8.58
CA GLU A 31 15.04 15.26 9.21
C GLU A 31 15.21 15.48 10.72
N SER A 32 14.22 16.04 11.39
CA SER A 32 14.34 16.41 12.80
C SER A 32 14.04 15.23 13.73
N GLY A 33 14.59 15.31 14.95
CA GLY A 33 14.36 14.31 15.99
C GLY A 33 14.83 12.90 15.57
N PRO A 34 14.04 11.84 15.82
CA PRO A 34 14.42 10.46 15.48
C PRO A 34 14.74 10.24 13.99
N PHE A 35 14.23 11.09 13.10
CA PHE A 35 14.48 10.99 11.67
C PHE A 35 15.89 11.44 11.26
N SER A 36 16.61 12.20 12.11
CA SER A 36 18.05 12.50 11.94
C SER A 36 18.96 11.35 12.38
N TRP A 37 18.45 10.40 13.18
CA TRP A 37 19.31 9.42 13.82
C TRP A 37 19.85 8.45 12.77
N GLY A 38 21.18 8.35 12.67
CA GLY A 38 21.82 7.51 11.65
C GLY A 38 21.39 6.04 11.69
N THR A 39 20.99 5.51 12.86
CA THR A 39 20.43 4.16 12.98
C THR A 39 19.07 4.02 12.29
N ILE A 40 18.20 5.02 12.40
CA ILE A 40 16.86 5.06 11.81
C ILE A 40 16.95 5.34 10.30
N VAL A 41 17.87 6.22 9.89
CA VAL A 41 18.14 6.51 8.48
C VAL A 41 18.64 5.27 7.76
N ARG A 42 19.66 4.58 8.30
CA ARG A 42 20.17 3.32 7.71
C ARG A 42 19.13 2.20 7.67
N ALA A 43 18.15 2.22 8.56
CA ALA A 43 17.07 1.23 8.55
C ALA A 43 16.14 1.42 7.34
N ARG A 44 16.07 2.60 6.71
CA ARG A 44 15.22 2.85 5.53
C ARG A 44 15.55 1.90 4.38
N ASP A 45 16.83 1.65 4.15
CA ASP A 45 17.29 0.83 3.02
C ASP A 45 17.31 -0.68 3.31
N ASN A 46 17.23 -1.05 4.59
CA ASN A 46 17.36 -2.44 5.05
C ASN A 46 16.04 -3.03 5.56
N THR A 47 14.92 -2.30 5.42
CA THR A 47 13.61 -2.77 5.86
C THR A 47 12.55 -2.44 4.82
N ILE A 48 11.50 -3.27 4.75
CA ILE A 48 10.32 -2.98 3.93
C ILE A 48 9.73 -1.64 4.38
N SER A 49 9.49 -0.74 3.42
CA SER A 49 9.07 0.65 3.68
C SER A 49 7.87 0.76 4.63
N VAL A 50 6.88 -0.12 4.49
CA VAL A 50 5.71 -0.18 5.39
C VAL A 50 6.12 -0.47 6.83
N ASN A 51 7.02 -1.44 7.05
CA ASN A 51 7.51 -1.81 8.37
C ASN A 51 8.38 -0.70 9.00
N TRP A 52 9.13 0.02 8.17
CA TRP A 52 9.90 1.18 8.65
C TRP A 52 8.98 2.26 9.21
N TRP A 53 7.91 2.60 8.49
CA TRP A 53 6.91 3.58 8.95
C TRP A 53 6.15 3.11 10.18
N ASP A 54 5.79 1.84 10.26
CA ASP A 54 5.13 1.28 11.44
C ASP A 54 6.01 1.39 12.69
N LYS A 55 7.30 1.05 12.56
CA LYS A 55 8.28 0.98 13.64
C LYS A 55 8.80 2.35 14.10
N TYR A 56 9.06 3.28 13.18
CA TYR A 56 9.73 4.56 13.48
C TYR A 56 8.84 5.79 13.33
N GLY A 57 7.64 5.66 12.75
CA GLY A 57 6.69 6.76 12.56
C GLY A 57 5.89 7.15 13.81
N GLY A 58 6.31 6.75 15.01
CA GLY A 58 5.57 6.98 16.26
C GLY A 58 5.34 8.45 16.61
N GLU A 59 6.35 9.30 16.33
CA GLU A 59 6.31 10.75 16.58
C GLU A 59 5.43 11.52 15.58
N VAL A 60 5.01 10.86 14.50
CA VAL A 60 4.21 11.46 13.42
C VAL A 60 3.00 10.58 13.09
N PRO A 61 2.03 10.43 14.03
CA PRO A 61 0.99 9.41 13.92
C PRO A 61 0.06 9.57 12.72
N GLU A 62 -0.29 10.80 12.33
CA GLU A 62 -1.09 11.10 11.13
C GLU A 62 -0.31 10.78 9.86
N LEU A 63 0.94 11.23 9.77
CA LEU A 63 1.82 10.93 8.64
C LEU A 63 2.07 9.44 8.49
N ARG A 64 2.30 8.73 9.60
CA ARG A 64 2.49 7.28 9.61
C ARG A 64 1.29 6.56 9.01
N LYS A 65 0.05 6.90 9.41
CA LYS A 65 -1.17 6.27 8.88
C LYS A 65 -1.27 6.47 7.36
N VAL A 66 -1.02 7.68 6.90
CA VAL A 66 -1.07 8.04 5.49
C VAL A 66 0.06 7.37 4.70
N ALA A 67 1.28 7.35 5.23
CA ALA A 67 2.43 6.70 4.61
C ALA A 67 2.22 5.19 4.46
N ILE A 68 1.77 4.50 5.52
CA ILE A 68 1.43 3.07 5.48
C ILE A 68 0.34 2.82 4.43
N LYS A 69 -0.69 3.66 4.38
CA LYS A 69 -1.78 3.53 3.39
C LYS A 69 -1.26 3.70 1.97
N ILE A 70 -0.47 4.74 1.68
CA ILE A 70 0.12 4.98 0.36
C ILE A 70 1.04 3.83 -0.05
N LEU A 71 1.92 3.39 0.84
CA LEU A 71 2.87 2.31 0.57
C LEU A 71 2.19 0.95 0.43
N GLY A 72 1.02 0.78 1.06
CA GLY A 72 0.15 -0.39 0.85
C GLY A 72 -0.64 -0.35 -0.46
N LEU A 73 -0.59 0.73 -1.25
CA LEU A 73 -1.16 0.77 -2.58
C LEU A 73 -0.17 0.17 -3.59
N THR A 74 -0.66 -0.73 -4.44
CA THR A 74 0.12 -1.20 -5.60
C THR A 74 0.26 -0.06 -6.62
N CYS A 75 1.49 0.41 -6.85
CA CYS A 75 1.76 1.43 -7.88
C CYS A 75 1.80 0.87 -9.32
N SER A 76 1.76 -0.46 -9.49
CA SER A 76 1.86 -1.11 -10.80
C SER A 76 0.47 -1.45 -11.39
N SER A 77 0.36 -1.30 -12.71
CA SER A 77 -0.79 -1.81 -13.47
C SER A 77 -0.76 -3.34 -13.60
N SER A 78 0.40 -3.99 -13.35
CA SER A 78 0.59 -5.44 -13.48
C SER A 78 -0.39 -6.24 -12.61
N GLY A 79 -0.73 -5.73 -11.42
CA GLY A 79 -1.78 -6.30 -10.58
C GLY A 79 -3.16 -6.23 -11.20
N CYS A 80 -3.50 -5.07 -11.78
CA CYS A 80 -4.72 -4.89 -12.55
C CYS A 80 -4.73 -5.77 -13.80
N GLU A 81 -3.64 -5.87 -14.55
CA GLU A 81 -3.51 -6.68 -15.76
C GLU A 81 -3.70 -8.17 -15.45
N ARG A 82 -3.07 -8.69 -14.39
CA ARG A 82 -3.30 -10.08 -13.94
C ARG A 82 -4.74 -10.33 -13.50
N ASN A 83 -5.39 -9.31 -12.95
CA ASN A 83 -6.80 -9.37 -12.60
C ASN A 83 -7.70 -9.37 -13.85
N TRP A 84 -7.35 -8.56 -14.85
CA TRP A 84 -8.01 -8.52 -16.16
C TRP A 84 -7.82 -9.82 -16.95
N SER A 85 -6.67 -10.48 -16.90
CA SER A 85 -6.49 -11.80 -17.51
C SER A 85 -7.37 -12.86 -16.85
N ALA A 86 -7.60 -12.79 -15.53
CA ALA A 86 -8.58 -13.66 -14.85
C ALA A 86 -10.02 -13.35 -15.29
N PHE A 87 -10.33 -12.06 -15.50
CA PHE A 87 -11.61 -11.60 -16.04
C PHE A 87 -11.86 -12.13 -17.46
N GLU A 88 -10.87 -12.07 -18.33
CA GLU A 88 -10.93 -12.59 -19.71
C GLU A 88 -11.13 -14.12 -19.75
N ASN A 89 -10.47 -14.86 -18.85
CA ASN A 89 -10.67 -16.30 -18.71
C ASN A 89 -12.09 -16.68 -18.27
N LEU A 90 -12.72 -15.85 -17.42
CA LEU A 90 -14.10 -16.05 -16.96
C LEU A 90 -15.13 -15.60 -18.02
N HIS A 91 -14.80 -14.59 -18.82
CA HIS A 91 -15.60 -14.08 -19.94
C HIS A 91 -15.03 -14.50 -21.30
N THR A 92 -15.03 -15.80 -21.58
CA THR A 92 -14.78 -16.27 -22.96
C THR A 92 -16.05 -16.14 -23.81
N LYS A 93 -15.92 -15.95 -25.13
CA LYS A 93 -17.06 -15.88 -26.09
C LYS A 93 -18.02 -17.08 -26.00
N LYS A 94 -17.59 -18.22 -25.43
CA LYS A 94 -18.39 -19.43 -25.16
C LYS A 94 -19.09 -19.48 -23.78
N ARG A 95 -18.70 -18.69 -22.76
CA ARG A 95 -19.22 -18.73 -21.38
C ARG A 95 -19.74 -17.38 -20.88
N ASN A 96 -20.53 -16.70 -21.70
CA ASN A 96 -21.00 -15.33 -21.43
C ASN A 96 -22.31 -15.25 -20.61
N ARG A 97 -22.46 -16.05 -19.53
CA ARG A 97 -23.73 -16.15 -18.75
C ARG A 97 -23.68 -15.53 -17.34
N LEU A 98 -22.54 -15.00 -16.90
CA LEU A 98 -22.43 -14.39 -15.57
C LEU A 98 -22.82 -12.91 -15.62
N LYS A 99 -23.70 -12.49 -14.69
CA LYS A 99 -24.01 -11.07 -14.48
C LYS A 99 -22.77 -10.38 -13.90
N GLN A 100 -22.49 -9.14 -14.31
CA GLN A 100 -21.29 -8.38 -13.89
C GLN A 100 -21.05 -8.38 -12.38
N LYS A 101 -22.11 -8.22 -11.57
CA LYS A 101 -21.99 -8.28 -10.10
C LYS A 101 -21.36 -9.59 -9.61
N LYS A 102 -21.86 -10.72 -10.09
CA LYS A 102 -21.37 -12.06 -9.71
C LYS A 102 -19.92 -12.29 -10.18
N LEU A 103 -19.56 -11.71 -11.31
CA LEU A 103 -18.19 -11.77 -11.82
C LEU A 103 -17.22 -10.98 -10.93
N ASN A 104 -17.58 -9.75 -10.57
CA ASN A 104 -16.78 -8.92 -9.66
C ASN A 104 -16.58 -9.63 -8.31
N ASP A 105 -17.62 -10.28 -7.78
CA ASP A 105 -17.53 -11.05 -6.54
C ASP A 105 -16.54 -12.23 -6.66
N ILE A 106 -16.60 -12.99 -7.76
CA ILE A 106 -15.68 -14.12 -8.01
C ILE A 106 -14.24 -13.62 -8.11
N VAL A 107 -14.02 -12.56 -8.87
CA VAL A 107 -12.70 -11.95 -9.06
C VAL A 107 -12.14 -11.44 -7.73
N PHE A 108 -12.95 -10.75 -6.94
CA PHE A 108 -12.58 -10.27 -5.61
C PHE A 108 -12.14 -11.44 -4.71
N VAL A 109 -12.93 -12.50 -4.64
CA VAL A 109 -12.60 -13.67 -3.82
C VAL A 109 -11.32 -14.36 -4.30
N GLN A 110 -11.17 -14.56 -5.61
CA GLN A 110 -9.97 -15.19 -6.19
C GLN A 110 -8.70 -14.38 -5.92
N TYR A 111 -8.77 -13.06 -6.09
CA TYR A 111 -7.64 -12.16 -5.85
C TYR A 111 -7.25 -12.17 -4.37
N ASN A 112 -8.21 -11.95 -3.47
CA ASN A 112 -7.96 -11.93 -2.02
C ASN A 112 -7.45 -13.28 -1.51
N LYS A 113 -7.96 -14.40 -2.03
CA LYS A 113 -7.46 -15.74 -1.69
C LYS A 113 -5.97 -15.88 -2.04
N LYS A 114 -5.57 -15.53 -3.27
CA LYS A 114 -4.16 -15.57 -3.71
C LYS A 114 -3.27 -14.64 -2.88
N LEU A 115 -3.78 -13.46 -2.54
CA LEU A 115 -3.05 -12.51 -1.70
C LEU A 115 -2.84 -13.08 -0.29
N HIS A 116 -3.87 -13.68 0.31
CA HIS A 116 -3.78 -14.32 1.62
C HIS A 116 -2.78 -15.48 1.62
N GLU A 117 -2.77 -16.32 0.58
CA GLU A 117 -1.79 -17.40 0.42
C GLU A 117 -0.35 -16.88 0.37
N ARG A 118 -0.10 -15.74 -0.31
CA ARG A 118 1.22 -15.10 -0.35
C ARG A 118 1.64 -14.60 1.03
N PHE A 119 0.74 -13.94 1.76
CA PHE A 119 0.99 -13.51 3.14
C PHE A 119 1.39 -14.69 4.04
N LEU A 120 0.66 -15.81 3.95
CA LEU A 120 0.98 -17.01 4.72
C LEU A 120 2.33 -17.63 4.33
N ASN A 121 2.68 -17.62 3.04
CA ASN A 121 3.96 -18.14 2.57
C ASN A 121 5.14 -17.29 3.06
N LEU A 122 5.00 -15.96 3.09
CA LEU A 122 6.04 -15.06 3.63
C LEU A 122 6.23 -15.22 5.14
N GLN A 123 5.17 -15.53 5.89
CA GLN A 123 5.32 -15.89 7.31
C GLN A 123 6.12 -17.18 7.52
N ARG A 124 6.12 -18.08 6.52
CA ARG A 124 6.86 -19.36 6.56
C ARG A 124 8.29 -19.24 6.03
N ASN A 125 8.54 -18.31 5.11
CA ASN A 125 9.86 -18.04 4.56
C ASN A 125 10.04 -16.52 4.38
N PRO A 126 10.60 -15.82 5.39
CA PRO A 126 10.75 -14.37 5.37
C PRO A 126 11.95 -13.98 4.49
N ALA A 127 11.87 -14.27 3.20
CA ALA A 127 12.64 -13.50 2.23
C ALA A 127 12.11 -12.06 2.26
N HIS A 128 12.98 -11.08 2.01
CA HIS A 128 12.70 -9.64 2.00
C HIS A 128 11.82 -9.25 0.80
N GLU A 129 10.71 -9.95 0.58
CA GLU A 129 9.77 -9.69 -0.51
C GLU A 129 8.48 -9.12 0.06
N ASP A 130 8.06 -7.99 -0.49
CA ASP A 130 6.83 -7.33 -0.12
C ASP A 130 5.63 -8.15 -0.63
N PRO A 131 4.69 -8.58 0.24
CA PRO A 131 3.51 -9.36 -0.15
C PRO A 131 2.62 -8.68 -1.20
N ILE A 132 2.66 -7.36 -1.24
CA ILE A 132 1.86 -6.52 -2.12
C ILE A 132 2.58 -6.32 -3.46
N ASN A 133 3.89 -6.57 -3.53
CA ASN A 133 4.62 -6.47 -4.78
C ASN A 133 4.22 -7.61 -5.73
N LEU A 134 3.84 -7.19 -6.93
CA LEU A 134 3.27 -8.02 -7.99
C LEU A 134 4.18 -8.10 -9.22
N ASP A 135 5.29 -7.39 -9.22
CA ASP A 135 6.29 -7.30 -10.30
C ASP A 135 7.43 -8.31 -10.10
#